data_AF-A0AAD5X0S2-F1
#
_entry.id   AF-A0AAD5X0S2-F1
#
_cell.length_a   1.000
_cell.length_b   1.000
_cell.length_c   1.000
_cell.angle_alpha   90.00
_cell.angle_beta   90.00
_cell.angle_gamma   90.00
#
_symmetry.space_group_name_H-M   'P 1'
#
loop_
_entity.id
_entity.type
_entity.pdbx_description
1 polymer ?
#
loop_
_entity_poly.entity_id
_entity_poly.type
_entity_poly.pdbx_seq_one_letter_code
_entity_poly.pdbx_strand_id
1 'polypeptide(L)'
;MEKLITLYLTPGGDREVNLPAVTRKKIVSEVKEKGNYHPDIFATAMEQTYQLMKTSSYPQFYKQAAAAATSAGRPIGERRITAPAASGAAQ
;
A
#
# COMPACT_ATOMS: atom_id res chain seq x y z
N MET A 1 -11.25 -12.07 -2.43
CA MET A 1 -10.62 -11.48 -3.63
C MET A 1 -11.43 -10.37 -4.25
N GLU A 2 -12.74 -10.56 -4.45
CA GLU A 2 -13.58 -9.62 -5.19
C GLU A 2 -13.58 -8.18 -4.64
N LYS A 3 -13.62 -8.01 -3.31
CA LYS A 3 -13.52 -6.68 -2.67
C LYS A 3 -12.28 -5.91 -3.11
N LEU A 4 -11.14 -6.58 -3.28
CA LEU A 4 -9.88 -5.93 -3.67
C LEU A 4 -9.97 -5.43 -5.11
N ILE A 5 -10.53 -6.22 -6.02
CA ILE A 5 -10.74 -5.81 -7.41
C ILE A 5 -11.69 -4.63 -7.48
N THR A 6 -12.84 -4.71 -6.80
CA THR A 6 -13.86 -3.67 -6.87
C THR A 6 -13.37 -2.34 -6.30
N LEU A 7 -12.58 -2.38 -5.22
CA LEU A 7 -12.07 -1.16 -4.58
C LEU A 7 -10.90 -0.54 -5.34
N TYR A 8 -9.94 -1.35 -5.80
CA TYR A 8 -8.62 -0.86 -6.23
C TYR A 8 -8.37 -0.98 -7.73
N LEU A 9 -9.14 -1.80 -8.45
CA LEU A 9 -8.96 -2.10 -9.87
C LEU A 9 -10.17 -1.69 -10.73
N THR A 10 -11.10 -0.91 -10.18
CA THR A 10 -12.22 -0.33 -10.94
C THR A 10 -11.77 1.00 -11.55
N PRO A 11 -11.81 1.16 -12.89
CA PRO A 11 -11.49 2.43 -13.55
C PRO A 11 -12.37 3.58 -13.05
N GLY A 12 -11.76 4.70 -12.69
CA GLY A 12 -12.44 5.88 -12.14
C GLY A 12 -12.92 5.73 -10.70
N GLY A 13 -12.57 4.64 -10.01
CA GLY A 13 -12.96 4.44 -8.61
C GLY A 13 -12.16 5.32 -7.65
N ASP A 14 -12.76 5.70 -6.52
CA ASP A 14 -12.15 6.57 -5.50
C ASP A 14 -10.80 6.07 -4.97
N ARG A 15 -10.61 4.74 -5.00
CA ARG A 15 -9.40 4.06 -4.53
C ARG A 15 -8.67 3.35 -5.66
N GLU A 16 -8.93 3.72 -6.92
CA GLU A 16 -8.23 3.13 -8.05
C GLU A 16 -6.72 3.33 -7.91
N VAL A 17 -5.97 2.22 -7.98
CA VAL A 17 -4.51 2.28 -7.98
C VAL A 17 -4.03 2.63 -9.38
N ASN A 18 -3.08 3.56 -9.45
CA ASN A 18 -2.46 3.94 -10.71
C ASN A 18 -1.60 2.79 -11.27
N LEU A 19 -2.23 1.94 -12.08
CA LEU A 19 -1.63 0.79 -12.74
C LEU A 19 -1.83 0.86 -14.26
N PRO A 20 -0.88 0.33 -15.05
CA PRO A 20 -1.09 0.16 -16.48
C PRO A 20 -2.35 -0.65 -16.77
N ALA A 21 -3.13 -0.22 -17.78
CA ALA A 21 -4.37 -0.87 -18.16
C ALA A 21 -4.18 -2.37 -18.48
N VAL A 22 -3.03 -2.76 -19.03
CA VAL A 22 -2.68 -4.16 -19.32
C VAL A 22 -2.60 -5.00 -18.05
N THR A 23 -1.88 -4.52 -17.02
CA THR A 23 -1.78 -5.21 -15.73
C THR A 23 -3.15 -5.38 -15.08
N ARG A 24 -3.94 -4.31 -15.05
CA ARG A 24 -5.30 -4.33 -14.48
C ARG A 24 -6.21 -5.33 -15.20
N LYS A 25 -6.25 -5.28 -16.54
CA LYS A 25 -7.06 -6.20 -17.36
C LYS A 25 -6.68 -7.66 -17.13
N LYS A 26 -5.37 -7.97 -17.04
CA LYS A 26 -4.88 -9.32 -16.77
C LYS A 26 -5.37 -9.85 -15.42
N ILE A 27 -5.30 -9.06 -14.36
CA ILE A 27 -5.77 -9.48 -13.03
C ILE A 27 -7.29 -9.71 -13.04
N VAL A 28 -8.04 -8.81 -13.69
CA VAL A 28 -9.50 -8.92 -13.77
C VAL A 28 -9.90 -10.18 -14.53
N SER A 29 -9.23 -10.54 -15.63
CA SER A 29 -9.54 -11.75 -16.39
C SER A 29 -9.18 -13.04 -15.62
N GLU A 30 -8.01 -13.08 -14.97
CA GLU A 30 -7.64 -14.22 -14.10
C GLU A 30 -8.72 -14.50 -13.04
N VAL A 31 -9.26 -13.45 -12.41
CA VAL A 31 -10.27 -13.63 -11.37
C VAL A 31 -11.68 -13.87 -11.91
N LYS A 32 -12.15 -13.07 -12.87
CA LYS A 32 -13.55 -13.12 -13.33
C LYS A 32 -13.81 -14.22 -14.36
N GLU A 33 -12.85 -14.51 -15.22
CA GLU A 33 -13.05 -15.46 -16.33
C GLU A 33 -12.51 -16.85 -15.98
N LYS A 34 -11.35 -16.90 -15.31
CA LYS A 34 -10.67 -18.18 -14.99
C LYS A 34 -10.94 -18.68 -13.58
N GLY A 35 -11.56 -17.88 -12.71
CA GLY A 35 -11.75 -18.22 -11.31
C GLY A 35 -10.43 -18.44 -10.55
N ASN A 36 -9.33 -17.84 -11.04
CA ASN A 36 -8.01 -17.96 -10.43
C ASN A 36 -7.88 -16.93 -9.29
N TYR A 37 -7.86 -17.42 -8.06
CA TYR A 37 -7.73 -16.60 -6.85
C TYR A 37 -6.34 -16.69 -6.20
N HIS A 38 -5.36 -17.24 -6.90
CA HIS A 38 -4.01 -17.36 -6.38
C HIS A 38 -3.40 -15.95 -6.17
N PRO A 39 -2.75 -15.67 -5.03
CA PRO A 39 -2.23 -14.32 -4.74
C PRO A 39 -1.16 -13.85 -5.73
N ASP A 40 -0.44 -14.78 -6.37
CA ASP A 40 0.64 -14.46 -7.29
C ASP A 40 0.19 -13.71 -8.55
N ILE A 41 -1.10 -13.75 -8.90
CA ILE A 41 -1.63 -12.94 -10.00
C ILE A 41 -1.48 -11.43 -9.74
N PHE A 42 -1.29 -11.02 -8.48
CA PHE A 42 -1.04 -9.63 -8.08
C PHE A 42 0.44 -9.25 -8.02
N ALA A 43 1.38 -10.19 -8.17
CA ALA A 43 2.82 -9.93 -7.99
C ALA A 43 3.31 -8.72 -8.80
N THR A 44 2.96 -8.66 -10.09
CA THR A 44 3.31 -7.53 -10.95
C THR A 44 2.67 -6.22 -10.50
N ALA A 45 1.40 -6.23 -10.10
CA ALA A 45 0.71 -5.03 -9.62
C ALA A 45 1.28 -4.53 -8.29
N MET A 46 1.66 -5.44 -7.39
CA MET A 46 2.30 -5.10 -6.13
C MET A 46 3.65 -4.42 -6.37
N GLU A 47 4.49 -4.98 -7.24
CA GLU A 47 5.79 -4.40 -7.57
C GLU A 47 5.63 -3.01 -8.18
N GLN A 48 4.73 -2.84 -9.15
CA GLN A 48 4.45 -1.54 -9.77
C GLN A 48 3.96 -0.50 -8.75
N THR A 49 3.04 -0.89 -7.88
CA THR A 49 2.52 -0.01 -6.82
C THR A 49 3.62 0.36 -5.83
N TYR A 50 4.48 -0.60 -5.47
CA TYR A 50 5.60 -0.37 -4.58
C TYR A 50 6.61 0.63 -5.17
N GLN A 51 6.99 0.45 -6.43
CA GLN A 51 7.90 1.39 -7.11
C GLN A 51 7.28 2.80 -7.21
N LEU A 52 5.97 2.88 -7.47
CA LEU A 52 5.26 4.16 -7.48
C LEU A 52 5.32 4.84 -6.10
N MET A 53 5.02 4.11 -5.01
CA MET A 53 5.13 4.66 -3.66
C MET A 53 6.55 5.08 -3.33
N LYS A 54 7.54 4.25 -3.65
CA LYS A 54 8.97 4.49 -3.37
C LYS A 54 9.46 5.78 -4.01
N THR A 55 8.96 6.11 -5.21
CA THR A 55 9.39 7.28 -5.97
C THR A 55 8.56 8.52 -5.72
N SER A 56 7.26 8.38 -5.36
CA SER A 56 6.34 9.51 -5.20
C SER A 56 6.05 9.83 -3.73
N SER A 57 5.34 8.94 -3.03
CA SER A 57 4.81 9.19 -1.69
C SER A 57 5.88 9.08 -0.60
N TYR A 58 6.77 8.09 -0.71
CA TYR A 58 7.74 7.79 0.34
C TYR A 58 8.76 8.92 0.57
N PRO A 59 9.35 9.57 -0.46
CA PRO A 59 10.28 10.68 -0.23
C PRO A 59 9.62 11.86 0.47
N GLN A 60 8.36 12.16 0.14
CA GLN A 60 7.61 13.24 0.79
C GLN A 60 7.29 12.91 2.25
N PHE A 61 6.83 11.68 2.49
CA PHE A 61 6.62 11.16 3.84
C PHE A 61 7.91 11.27 4.67
N TYR A 62 9.04 10.83 4.12
CA TYR A 62 10.32 10.86 4.83
C TYR A 62 10.73 12.30 5.19
N LYS A 63 10.61 13.25 4.26
CA LYS A 63 10.89 14.68 4.51
C LYS A 63 10.01 15.25 5.62
N GLN A 64 8.71 14.96 5.61
CA GLN A 64 7.77 15.43 6.62
C GLN A 64 8.05 14.80 7.99
N ALA A 65 8.30 13.49 8.03
CA ALA A 65 8.63 12.77 9.25
C ALA A 65 9.95 13.25 9.85
N ALA A 66 10.93 13.56 9.00
CA ALA A 66 12.21 14.15 9.39
C ALA A 66 12.02 15.54 10.02
N ALA A 67 11.28 16.43 9.34
CA ALA A 67 10.98 17.77 9.87
C ALA A 67 10.26 17.71 11.23
N ALA A 68 9.29 16.80 11.37
CA ALA A 68 8.57 16.59 12.62
C ALA A 68 9.45 16.01 13.76
N ALA A 69 10.47 15.21 13.43
CA ALA A 69 11.41 14.69 14.42
C ALA A 69 12.34 15.79 14.95
N THR A 70 12.83 16.67 14.05
CA THR A 70 13.64 17.83 14.41
C THR A 70 12.88 18.80 15.32
N SER A 71 11.62 19.11 15.00
CA SER A 71 10.80 19.99 15.85
C SER A 71 10.46 19.39 17.21
N ALA A 72 10.48 18.06 17.34
CA ALA A 72 10.28 17.33 18.58
C ALA A 72 11.59 17.03 19.35
N GLY A 73 12.74 17.53 18.89
CA GLY A 73 14.04 17.34 19.55
C GLY A 73 14.57 15.90 19.55
N ARG A 74 14.09 15.02 18.65
CA ARG A 74 14.50 13.60 18.59
C ARG A 74 15.35 13.33 17.34
N PRO A 75 16.49 12.63 17.45
CA PRO A 75 17.31 12.29 16.30
C PRO A 75 16.60 11.29 15.36
N ILE A 76 16.78 11.49 14.07
CA ILE A 76 16.23 10.62 13.01
C ILE A 76 17.11 9.38 12.93
N GLY A 77 16.57 8.22 13.31
CA GLY A 77 17.27 6.92 13.24
C GLY A 77 16.93 5.97 14.39
N GLU A 78 16.47 6.51 15.52
CA GLU A 78 16.24 5.74 16.75
C GLU A 78 14.77 5.57 17.13
N ARG A 79 13.85 5.86 16.19
CA ARG A 79 12.43 5.61 16.39
C ARG A 79 12.20 4.10 16.33
N ARG A 80 12.45 3.39 17.44
CA ARG A 80 11.92 2.03 17.64
C ARG A 80 10.45 2.08 17.27
N ILE A 81 10.04 1.24 16.33
CA ILE A 81 8.65 0.87 16.12
C ILE A 81 8.19 0.13 17.39
N THR A 82 7.96 0.86 18.48
CA THR A 82 7.22 0.34 19.60
C THR A 82 5.77 0.32 19.14
N ALA A 83 5.27 -0.88 18.85
CA ALA A 83 3.84 -1.10 18.71
C ALA A 83 3.11 -0.43 19.88
N PRO A 84 1.91 0.15 19.67
CA PRO A 84 1.15 0.70 20.77
C PRO A 84 0.93 -0.40 21.81
N ALA A 85 1.36 -0.15 23.04
CA ALA A 85 1.15 -1.07 24.15
C ALA A 85 -0.35 -1.37 24.24
N ALA A 86 -0.71 -2.63 24.05
CA ALA A 86 -2.07 -3.10 24.28
C ALA A 86 -2.43 -2.75 25.73
N SER A 87 -3.34 -1.80 25.92
CA SER A 87 -3.90 -1.48 27.24
C SER A 87 -4.87 -2.59 27.63
N GLY A 88 -4.32 -3.74 28.00
CA GLY A 88 -5.01 -4.78 28.75
C GLY A 88 -4.71 -4.60 30.22
N ALA A 89 -5.39 -3.68 30.89
CA ALA A 89 -5.50 -3.67 32.35
C ALA A 89 -6.85 -4.29 32.70
N ALA A 90 -6.87 -5.61 32.80
CA ALA A 90 -7.84 -6.31 33.62
C ALA A 90 -7.37 -6.23 35.08
N GLN A 91 -8.18 -5.58 35.92
CA GLN A 91 -8.43 -5.93 37.31
C GLN A 91 -9.60 -5.10 37.84
#